data_AF-Q9VEI6-F1
#
_entry.id   AF-Q9VEI6-F1
#
_cell.length_a   1.000
_cell.length_b   1.000
_cell.length_c   1.000
_cell.angle_alpha   90.00
_cell.angle_beta   90.00
_cell.angle_gamma   90.00
#
_symmetry.space_group_name_H-M   'P 1'
#
loop_
_entity.id
_entity.type
_entity.pdbx_description
1 polymer ?
#
loop_
_entity_poly.entity_id
_entity_poly.type
_entity_poly.pdbx_seq_one_letter_code
_entity_poly.pdbx_strand_id
1 'polypeptide(L)'
;MFNIILLATILVSVAQATIIIKPENPVEETTKCQIYWREHAWALEDCVCRVFQNGCLLNEESNRREKAGKTPLIPVTEQVCQKFIKRKCFLGWPVLAKFPIPSPCGCNGKQGSLEIKKFLSLCELQKYAAECNKPYISYSKC
;
A
#
# COMPACT_ATOMS: atom_id res chain seq x y z
N MET A 1 -36.66 -2.10 -49.83
CA MET A 1 -37.25 -2.14 -48.48
C MET A 1 -36.54 -3.19 -47.63
N PHE A 2 -35.33 -2.93 -47.12
CA PHE A 2 -34.62 -3.87 -46.22
C PHE A 2 -33.75 -3.09 -45.21
N ASN A 3 -34.35 -2.09 -44.57
CA ASN A 3 -33.67 -1.18 -43.61
C ASN A 3 -34.29 -1.18 -42.21
N ILE A 4 -35.05 -2.20 -41.79
CA ILE A 4 -35.73 -2.16 -40.48
C ILE A 4 -35.49 -3.39 -39.59
N ILE A 5 -35.01 -4.52 -40.13
CA ILE A 5 -34.92 -5.75 -39.31
C ILE A 5 -33.62 -5.87 -38.50
N LEU A 6 -32.56 -5.13 -38.85
CA LEU A 6 -31.26 -5.26 -38.17
C LEU A 6 -31.09 -4.41 -36.89
N LEU A 7 -32.08 -3.59 -36.51
CA LEU A 7 -31.97 -2.72 -35.33
C LEU A 7 -32.58 -3.30 -34.04
N ALA A 8 -33.20 -4.48 -34.05
CA ALA A 8 -34.10 -4.89 -32.96
C ALA A 8 -33.57 -5.90 -31.94
N THR A 9 -32.36 -6.48 -32.07
CA THR A 9 -32.03 -7.70 -31.28
C THR A 9 -30.78 -7.69 -30.39
N ILE A 10 -30.12 -6.56 -30.15
CA ILE A 10 -29.02 -6.51 -29.16
C ILE A 10 -29.33 -5.48 -28.06
N LEU A 11 -30.49 -5.65 -27.42
CA LEU A 11 -30.82 -5.08 -26.11
C LEU A 11 -30.80 -6.18 -25.04
N VAL A 12 -29.84 -7.13 -25.14
CA VAL A 12 -29.61 -8.11 -24.08
C VAL A 12 -28.82 -7.41 -22.97
N SER A 13 -29.60 -6.96 -22.00
CA SER A 13 -29.23 -6.50 -20.67
C SER A 13 -28.06 -7.30 -20.08
N VAL A 14 -26.88 -6.69 -20.09
CA VAL A 14 -25.81 -7.08 -19.16
C VAL A 14 -26.23 -6.57 -17.79
N ALA A 15 -27.03 -7.38 -17.09
CA ALA A 15 -27.21 -7.25 -15.66
C ALA A 15 -25.84 -7.50 -15.03
N GLN A 16 -25.07 -6.44 -14.83
CA GLN A 16 -23.83 -6.49 -14.09
C GLN A 16 -24.17 -6.93 -12.68
N ALA A 17 -23.96 -8.21 -12.38
CA ALA A 17 -23.92 -8.71 -11.03
C ALA A 17 -22.79 -7.97 -10.31
N THR A 18 -23.13 -6.88 -9.63
CA THR A 18 -22.30 -6.26 -8.59
C THR A 18 -22.26 -7.23 -7.43
N ILE A 19 -21.49 -8.31 -7.58
CA ILE A 19 -20.97 -9.05 -6.44
C ILE A 19 -20.15 -8.00 -5.70
N ILE A 20 -20.71 -7.51 -4.60
CA ILE A 20 -20.02 -6.64 -3.65
C ILE A 20 -18.92 -7.51 -3.03
N ILE A 21 -17.81 -7.68 -3.74
CA ILE A 21 -16.58 -8.14 -3.16
C ILE A 21 -16.18 -7.00 -2.22
N LYS A 22 -16.60 -7.10 -0.95
CA LYS A 22 -16.03 -6.26 0.09
C LYS A 22 -14.52 -6.48 -0.01
N PRO A 23 -13.72 -5.43 -0.29
CA PRO A 23 -12.29 -5.61 -0.42
C PRO A 23 -11.79 -6.21 0.90
N GLU A 24 -11.07 -7.32 0.78
CA GLU A 24 -10.54 -8.05 1.92
C GLU A 24 -9.70 -7.07 2.75
N ASN A 25 -10.13 -6.84 4.00
CA ASN A 25 -9.38 -5.99 4.92
C ASN A 25 -7.92 -6.43 4.88
N PRO A 26 -6.93 -5.52 4.82
CA PRO A 26 -5.53 -5.92 4.75
C PRO A 26 -5.24 -6.93 5.85
N VAL A 27 -4.70 -8.09 5.47
CA VAL A 27 -4.38 -9.17 6.41
C VAL A 27 -3.60 -8.55 7.57
N GLU A 28 -4.04 -8.84 8.78
CA GLU A 28 -3.30 -8.45 9.97
C GLU A 28 -2.05 -9.34 9.99
N GLU A 29 -0.98 -8.91 9.33
CA GLU A 29 0.30 -9.59 9.46
C GLU A 29 0.67 -9.52 10.94
N THR A 30 0.73 -10.68 11.60
CA THR A 30 1.21 -10.81 12.97
C THR A 30 2.70 -10.47 12.98
N THR A 31 3.00 -9.20 13.15
CA THR A 31 4.35 -8.70 13.35
C THR A 31 4.75 -8.82 14.82
N LYS A 32 6.03 -9.09 15.07
CA LYS A 32 6.59 -8.99 16.44
C LYS A 32 7.03 -7.57 16.77
N CYS A 33 7.02 -6.67 15.79
CA CYS A 33 7.44 -5.29 15.94
C CYS A 33 6.34 -4.40 16.52
N GLN A 34 6.74 -3.39 17.29
CA GLN A 34 5.83 -2.39 17.80
C GLN A 34 5.43 -1.39 16.70
N ILE A 35 4.26 -1.56 16.10
CA ILE A 35 3.78 -0.73 14.98
C ILE A 35 3.51 0.74 15.35
N TYR A 36 3.47 1.07 16.64
CA TYR A 36 3.28 2.44 17.13
C TYR A 36 4.58 3.13 17.55
N TRP A 37 5.70 2.40 17.53
CA TRP A 37 7.02 3.00 17.79
C TRP A 37 7.47 3.76 16.55
N ARG A 38 7.48 5.09 16.63
CA ARG A 38 7.85 6.00 15.53
C ARG A 38 9.33 6.33 15.63
N GLU A 39 10.11 5.71 14.76
CA GLU A 39 11.50 6.00 14.51
C GLU A 39 11.76 5.67 13.04
N HIS A 40 11.30 6.54 12.14
CA HIS A 40 11.18 6.18 10.73
C HIS A 40 12.49 5.67 10.16
N ALA A 41 12.41 4.50 9.51
CA ALA A 41 13.51 3.89 8.81
C ALA A 41 13.24 3.94 7.30
N TRP A 42 14.28 4.14 6.51
CA TRP A 42 14.17 4.37 5.08
C TRP A 42 14.96 3.31 4.33
N ALA A 43 14.37 2.78 3.27
CA ALA A 43 15.04 1.80 2.42
C ALA A 43 14.65 1.94 0.95
N LEU A 44 15.48 1.38 0.09
CA LEU A 44 15.12 1.12 -1.29
C LEU A 44 14.55 -0.30 -1.41
N GLU A 45 13.32 -0.37 -1.89
CA GLU A 45 12.68 -1.60 -2.34
C GLU A 45 12.67 -1.59 -3.87
N ASP A 46 13.51 -2.43 -4.51
CA ASP A 46 13.60 -2.52 -5.97
C ASP A 46 13.80 -1.13 -6.65
N CYS A 47 14.72 -0.31 -6.08
CA CYS A 47 15.00 1.07 -6.49
C CYS A 47 13.80 2.04 -6.35
N VAL A 48 12.87 1.74 -5.46
CA VAL A 48 11.77 2.63 -5.05
C VAL A 48 11.94 2.98 -3.60
N CYS A 49 11.78 4.27 -3.27
CA CYS A 49 11.81 4.69 -1.87
C CYS A 49 10.65 4.10 -1.09
N ARG A 50 10.95 3.45 0.04
CA ARG A 50 9.96 2.98 1.01
C ARG A 50 10.35 3.45 2.41
N VAL A 51 9.41 4.14 3.04
CA VAL A 51 9.49 4.52 4.46
C VAL A 51 8.82 3.45 5.30
N PHE A 52 9.45 3.11 6.42
CA PHE A 52 8.98 2.20 7.45
C PHE A 52 8.79 2.95 8.75
N GLN A 53 7.82 2.52 9.54
CA GLN A 53 7.51 3.11 10.84
C GLN A 53 8.69 3.02 11.82
N ASN A 54 9.45 1.93 11.75
CA ASN A 54 10.69 1.73 12.50
C ASN A 54 11.63 0.69 11.87
N GLY A 55 12.86 0.62 12.37
CA GLY A 55 13.88 -0.32 11.91
C GLY A 55 13.51 -1.80 12.13
N CYS A 56 12.69 -2.13 13.12
CA CYS A 56 12.21 -3.50 13.32
C CYS A 56 11.36 -3.95 12.13
N LEU A 57 10.39 -3.13 11.72
CA LEU A 57 9.51 -3.43 10.58
C LEU A 57 10.27 -3.47 9.25
N LEU A 58 11.29 -2.62 9.07
CA LEU A 58 12.18 -2.69 7.92
C LEU A 58 12.90 -4.05 7.88
N ASN A 59 13.52 -4.46 8.99
CA ASN A 59 14.25 -5.72 9.05
C ASN A 59 13.34 -6.94 8.89
N GLU A 60 12.14 -6.92 9.49
CA GLU A 60 11.15 -7.98 9.33
C GLU A 60 10.74 -8.15 7.85
N GLU A 61 10.46 -7.04 7.16
CA GLU A 61 10.13 -7.07 5.73
C GLU A 61 11.32 -7.51 4.86
N SER A 62 12.54 -7.04 5.18
CA SER A 62 13.75 -7.44 4.46
C SER A 62 13.98 -8.95 4.55
N ASN A 63 13.85 -9.52 5.76
CA ASN A 63 13.95 -10.95 6.00
C ASN A 63 12.83 -11.74 5.30
N ARG A 64 11.60 -11.19 5.28
CA ARG A 64 10.47 -11.81 4.56
C ARG A 64 10.74 -11.86 3.06
N ARG A 65 11.28 -10.77 2.49
CA ARG A 65 11.67 -10.70 1.08
C ARG A 65 12.77 -11.69 0.74
N GLU A 66 13.83 -11.77 1.56
CA GLU A 66 14.92 -12.73 1.36
C GLU A 66 14.42 -14.18 1.39
N LYS A 67 13.58 -14.55 2.37
CA LYS A 67 12.94 -15.88 2.43
C LYS A 67 12.04 -16.19 1.23
N ALA A 68 11.45 -15.17 0.63
CA ALA A 68 10.64 -15.28 -0.59
C ALA A 68 11.49 -15.26 -1.88
N GLY A 69 12.82 -15.28 -1.78
CA GLY A 69 13.72 -15.22 -2.94
C GLY A 69 13.75 -13.87 -3.64
N LYS A 70 13.31 -12.80 -2.97
CA LYS A 70 13.35 -11.42 -3.47
C LYS A 70 14.57 -10.69 -2.94
N THR A 71 14.99 -9.63 -3.64
CA THR A 71 16.07 -8.75 -3.19
C THR A 71 15.74 -8.18 -1.81
N PRO A 72 16.65 -8.27 -0.82
CA PRO A 72 16.46 -7.63 0.48
C PRO A 72 16.37 -6.11 0.33
N LEU A 73 15.81 -5.46 1.34
CA LEU A 73 15.73 -4.00 1.37
C LEU A 73 17.13 -3.41 1.58
N ILE A 74 17.43 -2.30 0.90
CA ILE A 74 18.69 -1.58 1.08
C ILE A 74 18.44 -0.39 2.02
N PRO A 75 18.89 -0.43 3.29
CA PRO A 75 18.72 0.69 4.21
C PRO A 75 19.51 1.90 3.71
N VAL A 76 18.88 3.07 3.71
CA VAL A 76 19.48 4.33 3.27
C VAL A 76 19.04 5.48 4.17
N THR A 77 19.67 6.64 4.06
CA THR A 77 19.16 7.85 4.72
C THR A 77 17.89 8.34 4.02
N GLU A 78 17.05 9.09 4.75
CA GLU A 78 15.87 9.77 4.18
C GLU A 78 16.23 10.57 2.92
N GLN A 79 17.30 11.38 3.00
CA GLN A 79 17.75 12.23 1.90
C GLN A 79 18.15 11.43 0.65
N VAL A 80 18.71 10.23 0.82
CA VAL A 80 19.02 9.34 -0.30
C VAL A 80 17.73 8.71 -0.82
N CYS A 81 16.88 8.18 0.06
CA CYS A 81 15.63 7.54 -0.31
C CYS A 81 14.73 8.46 -1.13
N GLN A 82 14.55 9.72 -0.70
CA GLN A 82 13.68 10.69 -1.37
C GLN A 82 14.02 10.91 -2.86
N LYS A 83 15.28 10.71 -3.27
CA LYS A 83 15.71 10.78 -4.68
C LYS A 83 15.11 9.66 -5.55
N PHE A 84 14.63 8.58 -4.94
CA PHE A 84 14.01 7.41 -5.56
C PHE A 84 12.48 7.41 -5.46
N ILE A 85 11.87 8.50 -4.99
CA ILE A 85 10.41 8.68 -5.08
C ILE A 85 10.01 8.76 -6.56
N LYS A 86 9.04 7.94 -6.97
CA LYS A 86 8.55 7.94 -8.36
C LYS A 86 7.80 9.23 -8.64
N ARG A 87 8.26 9.99 -9.65
CA ARG A 87 7.58 11.22 -10.08
C ARG A 87 6.20 10.94 -10.70
N LYS A 88 6.11 9.88 -11.49
CA LYS A 88 4.89 9.43 -12.17
C LYS A 88 4.62 7.97 -11.82
N CYS A 89 3.35 7.67 -11.55
CA CYS A 89 2.85 6.32 -11.41
C CYS A 89 1.94 6.02 -12.60
N PHE A 90 2.10 4.84 -13.19
CA PHE A 90 1.19 4.36 -14.22
C PHE A 90 -0.05 3.76 -13.58
N LEU A 91 -1.11 3.58 -14.39
CA LEU A 91 -2.30 2.87 -13.95
C LEU A 91 -1.89 1.48 -13.45
N GLY A 92 -2.40 1.10 -12.27
CA GLY A 92 -2.09 -0.17 -11.64
C GLY A 92 -3.31 -0.73 -10.92
N TRP A 93 -3.10 -1.81 -10.18
CA TRP A 93 -4.14 -2.41 -9.36
C TRP A 93 -4.34 -1.62 -8.08
N PRO A 94 -5.59 -1.22 -7.75
CA PRO A 94 -5.87 -0.49 -6.51
C PRO A 94 -5.46 -1.29 -5.27
N VAL A 95 -5.05 -0.58 -4.23
CA VAL A 95 -4.63 -1.17 -2.96
C VAL A 95 -5.30 -0.49 -1.78
N LEU A 96 -5.57 -1.25 -0.71
CA LEU A 96 -5.93 -0.73 0.61
C LEU A 96 -4.71 -0.82 1.52
N ALA A 97 -4.37 0.26 2.22
CA ALA A 97 -3.26 0.31 3.13
C ALA A 97 -3.69 0.74 4.54
N LYS A 98 -3.11 0.10 5.56
CA LYS A 98 -3.30 0.42 6.98
C LYS A 98 -2.18 1.35 7.46
N PHE A 99 -2.53 2.48 8.05
CA PHE A 99 -1.60 3.46 8.61
C PHE A 99 -1.73 3.52 10.14
N PRO A 100 -0.61 3.57 10.88
CA PRO A 100 -0.64 3.74 12.33
C PRO A 100 -0.96 5.21 12.66
N ILE A 101 -2.05 5.42 13.38
CA ILE A 101 -2.39 6.72 13.97
C ILE A 101 -1.86 6.72 15.41
N PRO A 102 -1.09 7.75 15.82
CA PRO A 102 -0.55 7.80 17.17
C PRO A 102 -1.66 7.85 18.22
N SER A 103 -1.35 7.39 19.43
CA SER A 103 -2.22 7.56 20.60
C SER A 103 -2.61 9.04 20.77
N PRO A 104 -3.84 9.36 21.23
CA PRO A 104 -4.28 10.74 21.48
C PRO A 104 -3.36 11.54 22.42
N CYS A 105 -2.65 10.86 23.33
CA CYS A 105 -1.71 11.52 24.23
C CYS A 105 -0.35 11.85 23.59
N GLY A 106 -0.12 11.52 22.31
CA GLY A 106 1.10 11.82 21.57
C GLY A 106 2.34 10.98 21.94
N CYS A 107 2.28 10.19 23.01
CA CYS A 107 3.39 9.37 23.48
C CYS A 107 3.85 8.36 22.43
N ASN A 108 5.15 8.31 22.16
CA ASN A 108 5.73 7.37 21.20
C ASN A 108 5.55 5.92 21.70
N GLY A 109 5.26 5.00 20.78
CA GLY A 109 5.05 3.60 21.11
C GLY A 109 3.69 3.25 21.73
N LYS A 110 2.98 4.21 22.33
CA LYS A 110 1.67 3.91 22.93
C LYS A 110 0.67 3.56 21.83
N GLN A 111 -0.12 2.51 22.09
CA GLN A 111 -1.14 2.03 21.18
C GLN A 111 -2.11 3.15 20.79
N GLY A 112 -2.18 3.41 19.49
CA GLY A 112 -3.18 4.29 18.90
C GLY A 112 -4.20 3.48 18.10
N SER A 113 -4.54 3.95 16.91
CA SER A 113 -5.50 3.27 16.03
C SER A 113 -4.89 2.99 14.65
N LEU A 114 -5.62 2.26 13.81
CA LEU A 114 -5.25 2.04 12.41
C LEU A 114 -6.29 2.72 11.51
N GLU A 115 -5.82 3.51 10.56
CA GLU A 115 -6.65 4.10 9.51
C GLU A 115 -6.42 3.32 8.20
N ILE A 116 -7.49 3.00 7.48
CA ILE A 116 -7.41 2.36 6.16
C ILE A 116 -7.59 3.42 5.07
N LYS A 117 -6.67 3.46 4.09
CA LYS A 117 -6.79 4.33 2.90
C LYS A 117 -6.67 3.51 1.62
N LYS A 118 -7.43 3.91 0.60
CA LYS A 118 -7.36 3.33 -0.74
C LYS A 118 -6.47 4.18 -1.64
N PHE A 119 -5.65 3.51 -2.45
CA PHE A 119 -4.81 4.12 -3.46
C PHE A 119 -5.07 3.49 -4.83
N LEU A 120 -4.84 4.27 -5.89
CA LEU A 120 -5.03 3.81 -7.28
C LEU A 120 -4.02 2.72 -7.68
N SER A 121 -2.85 2.67 -7.05
CA SER A 121 -1.84 1.65 -7.26
C SER A 121 -0.88 1.55 -6.08
N LEU A 122 -0.07 0.47 -6.02
CA LEU A 122 1.03 0.36 -5.07
C LEU A 122 2.06 1.49 -5.25
N CYS A 123 2.28 1.96 -6.48
CA CYS A 123 3.17 3.10 -6.74
C CYS A 123 2.65 4.38 -6.08
N GLU A 124 1.35 4.67 -6.21
CA GLU A 124 0.73 5.84 -5.57
C GLU A 124 0.77 5.75 -4.05
N LEU A 125 0.59 4.54 -3.50
CA LEU A 125 0.78 4.30 -2.07
C LEU A 125 2.22 4.60 -1.62
N GLN A 126 3.23 4.03 -2.29
CA GLN A 126 4.64 4.22 -1.94
C GLN A 126 5.06 5.69 -2.08
N LYS A 127 4.60 6.36 -3.14
CA LYS A 127 4.81 7.79 -3.37
C LYS A 127 4.21 8.61 -2.23
N TYR A 128 2.93 8.44 -1.93
CA TYR A 128 2.25 9.13 -0.84
C TYR A 128 2.97 8.91 0.50
N ALA A 129 3.31 7.66 0.80
CA ALA A 129 3.96 7.30 2.06
C ALA A 129 5.30 8.03 2.22
N ALA A 130 6.13 8.05 1.16
CA ALA A 130 7.43 8.69 1.18
C ALA A 130 7.34 10.23 1.15
N GLU A 131 6.46 10.83 0.34
CA GLU A 131 6.31 12.29 0.26
C GLU A 131 5.71 12.89 1.54
N CYS A 132 4.80 12.17 2.20
CA CYS A 132 4.10 12.64 3.38
C CYS A 132 4.72 12.17 4.71
N ASN A 133 5.82 11.41 4.68
CA ASN A 133 6.38 10.75 5.86
C ASN A 133 5.35 9.91 6.63
N LYS A 134 4.52 9.15 5.89
CA LYS A 134 3.44 8.31 6.42
C LYS A 134 3.67 6.85 6.04
N PRO A 135 4.45 6.10 6.80
CA PRO A 135 4.62 4.67 6.56
C PRO A 135 3.30 3.92 6.79
N TYR A 136 2.96 3.05 5.85
CA TYR A 136 1.89 2.07 6.04
C TYR A 136 2.46 0.82 6.73
N ILE A 137 1.65 0.14 7.54
CA ILE A 137 2.02 -1.12 8.20
C ILE A 137 1.84 -2.30 7.26
N SER A 138 0.70 -2.36 6.58
CA SER A 138 0.38 -3.40 5.62
C SER A 138 -0.51 -2.86 4.51
N TYR A 139 -0.57 -3.59 3.40
CA TYR A 139 -1.51 -3.32 2.33
C TYR A 139 -2.03 -4.63 1.72
N SER A 140 -3.23 -4.59 1.14
CA SER A 140 -3.81 -5.64 0.31
C SER A 140 -4.19 -5.08 -1.05
N LYS A 141 -4.21 -5.95 -2.06
CA LYS A 141 -4.81 -5.62 -3.36
C LYS A 141 -6.33 -5.57 -3.17
N CYS A 142 -6.98 -4.63 -3.85
CA CYS A 142 -8.44 -4.60 -3.96
C CYS A 142 -8.94 -5.64 -4.94
#